data_AF-A0AA36JFC4-F1
#
_entry.id   AF-A0AA36JFC4-F1
#
_cell.length_a   1.000
_cell.length_b   1.000
_cell.length_c   1.000
_cell.angle_alpha   90.00
_cell.angle_beta   90.00
_cell.angle_gamma   90.00
#
_symmetry.space_group_name_H-M   'P 1'
#
loop_
_entity.id
_entity.type
_entity.pdbx_description
1 polymer ?
#
loop_
_entity_poly.entity_id
_entity_poly.type
_entity_poly.pdbx_seq_one_letter_code
_entity_poly.pdbx_strand_id
1 'polypeptide(L)'
;MGDRLSGLCSTNCLATLEPKHLGLFVRVADLAGQQGLTKLRAFLRCIGQLHDRAEHAEKAAEHWQNQWEEKYREALELQRGKSNASLGYEVQISDLQQALSLQRRACEQQLLEQRRLQEAFQASADLQIWHRHGQQQQLRQLWGTTSAQLGRCGELERRLALERAESQRLQQRLTEAELGARTAEVERQDAAARAKDAEHYALEARKYIPEKVDEALEVQKAQLMEEMQTERKGWQKELANAIPLQLAREVLGAYAELWRSGCAASPGLHSQRAERALRRLFDLDVFAAVMPPRDELLQEPLRRAMGDAAAKDVGEALVAELRRSHAHVPKEPEASRLEGWSQHGGSLQHLRDLPLRAKAMILASENR
;
A
#
# COMPACT_ATOMS: atom_id res chain seq x y z
N MET A 1 180.74 13.61 -40.76
CA MET A 1 180.52 12.14 -40.61
C MET A 1 179.05 11.72 -40.76
N GLY A 2 178.07 12.64 -40.68
CA GLY A 2 176.65 12.35 -40.87
C GLY A 2 176.25 11.82 -42.27
N ASP A 3 176.96 12.22 -43.33
CA ASP A 3 176.59 11.86 -44.72
C ASP A 3 176.92 10.41 -45.14
N ARG A 4 177.60 9.61 -44.31
CA ARG A 4 177.93 8.20 -44.64
C ARG A 4 176.98 7.15 -44.03
N LEU A 5 176.04 7.57 -43.19
CA LEU A 5 175.13 6.67 -42.45
C LEU A 5 173.63 6.91 -42.76
N SER A 6 173.30 7.99 -43.45
CA SER A 6 171.93 8.42 -43.79
C SER A 6 171.17 7.49 -44.77
N GLY A 7 171.84 6.50 -45.37
CA GLY A 7 171.22 5.51 -46.27
C GLY A 7 170.89 4.16 -45.63
N LEU A 8 171.15 3.97 -44.33
CA LEU A 8 171.02 2.66 -43.67
C LEU A 8 169.99 2.63 -42.54
N CYS A 9 169.51 3.78 -42.09
CA CYS A 9 168.60 3.95 -40.97
C CYS A 9 167.76 5.23 -41.19
N SER A 10 166.50 5.25 -40.77
CA SER A 10 165.63 6.44 -40.91
C SER A 10 166.19 7.62 -40.12
N THR A 11 165.98 8.85 -40.62
CA THR A 11 166.51 10.09 -40.02
C THR A 11 166.04 10.28 -38.58
N ASN A 12 164.79 9.90 -38.28
CA ASN A 12 164.22 9.98 -36.93
C ASN A 12 164.91 9.01 -35.96
N CYS A 13 165.19 7.78 -36.39
CA CYS A 13 165.92 6.80 -35.60
C CYS A 13 167.37 7.25 -35.30
N LEU A 14 168.05 7.80 -36.32
CA LEU A 14 169.39 8.35 -36.15
C LEU A 14 169.39 9.54 -35.19
N ALA A 15 168.39 10.43 -35.26
CA ALA A 15 168.23 11.54 -34.33
C ALA A 15 168.01 11.07 -32.87
N THR A 16 167.37 9.92 -32.67
CA THR A 16 167.19 9.35 -31.32
C THR A 16 168.49 8.74 -30.77
N LEU A 17 169.34 8.17 -31.64
CA LEU A 17 170.59 7.48 -31.29
C LEU A 17 171.82 8.42 -31.23
N GLU A 18 171.75 9.57 -31.91
CA GLU A 18 172.84 10.54 -32.08
C GLU A 18 173.46 11.05 -30.77
N PRO A 19 172.70 11.48 -29.75
CA PRO A 19 173.29 12.29 -28.69
C PRO A 19 174.27 11.57 -27.77
N LYS A 20 174.32 10.22 -27.72
CA LYS A 20 175.23 9.49 -26.79
C LYS A 20 175.80 8.16 -27.28
N HIS A 21 175.17 7.48 -28.22
CA HIS A 21 175.52 6.07 -28.51
C HIS A 21 176.21 5.89 -29.86
N LEU A 22 175.83 6.67 -30.87
CA LEU A 22 176.37 6.56 -32.23
C LEU A 22 177.88 6.85 -32.31
N GLY A 23 178.37 7.86 -31.61
CA GLY A 23 179.81 8.19 -31.59
C GLY A 23 180.69 7.09 -30.97
N LEU A 24 180.15 6.31 -30.04
CA LEU A 24 180.87 5.23 -29.36
C LEU A 24 180.88 3.97 -30.23
N PHE A 25 179.76 3.63 -30.87
CA PHE A 25 179.66 2.51 -31.80
C PHE A 25 180.51 2.69 -33.06
N VAL A 26 180.60 3.92 -33.61
CA VAL A 26 181.45 4.23 -34.77
C VAL A 26 182.93 4.06 -34.40
N ARG A 27 183.38 4.57 -33.24
CA ARG A 27 184.77 4.41 -32.79
C ARG A 27 185.17 2.95 -32.55
N VAL A 28 184.29 2.14 -31.97
CA VAL A 28 184.52 0.70 -31.77
C VAL A 28 184.55 -0.05 -33.11
N ALA A 29 183.69 0.33 -34.05
CA ALA A 29 183.68 -0.24 -35.39
C ALA A 29 184.94 0.12 -36.20
N ASP A 30 185.45 1.34 -36.07
CA ASP A 30 186.69 1.78 -36.71
C ASP A 30 187.92 1.04 -36.16
N LEU A 31 187.97 0.79 -34.85
CA LEU A 31 189.04 -0.02 -34.21
C LEU A 31 189.02 -1.49 -34.64
N ALA A 32 187.84 -2.05 -34.92
CA ALA A 32 187.66 -3.43 -35.38
C ALA A 32 187.83 -3.60 -36.91
N GLY A 33 188.17 -2.53 -37.63
CA GLY A 33 188.39 -2.54 -39.07
C GLY A 33 187.12 -2.78 -39.90
N GLN A 34 187.28 -3.24 -41.14
CA GLN A 34 186.17 -3.36 -42.11
C GLN A 34 185.03 -4.28 -41.63
N GLN A 35 185.32 -5.33 -40.84
CA GLN A 35 184.29 -6.21 -40.28
C GLN A 35 183.46 -5.54 -39.17
N GLY A 36 184.04 -4.59 -38.41
CA GLY A 36 183.32 -3.81 -37.41
C GLY A 36 182.29 -2.88 -38.05
N LEU A 37 182.69 -2.21 -39.14
CA LEU A 37 181.81 -1.31 -39.89
C LEU A 37 180.63 -2.04 -40.55
N THR A 38 180.82 -3.24 -41.11
CA THR A 38 179.70 -3.99 -41.70
C THR A 38 178.69 -4.46 -40.65
N LYS A 39 179.15 -4.90 -39.47
CA LYS A 39 178.27 -5.24 -38.35
C LYS A 39 177.51 -4.02 -37.82
N LEU A 40 178.16 -2.86 -37.71
CA LEU A 40 177.50 -1.61 -37.33
C LEU A 40 176.40 -1.21 -38.33
N ARG A 41 176.64 -1.35 -39.64
CA ARG A 41 175.62 -1.08 -40.66
C ARG A 41 174.43 -2.04 -40.56
N ALA A 42 174.68 -3.32 -40.31
CA ALA A 42 173.60 -4.30 -40.09
C ALA A 42 172.79 -4.00 -38.83
N PHE A 43 173.46 -3.58 -37.75
CA PHE A 43 172.82 -3.16 -36.51
C PHE A 43 171.94 -1.91 -36.69
N LEU A 44 172.47 -0.85 -37.34
CA LEU A 44 171.72 0.36 -37.65
C LEU A 44 170.51 0.07 -38.56
N ARG A 45 170.66 -0.83 -39.53
CA ARG A 45 169.54 -1.28 -40.38
C ARG A 45 168.46 -1.99 -39.55
N CYS A 46 168.85 -2.86 -38.62
CA CYS A 46 167.92 -3.58 -37.77
C CYS A 46 167.14 -2.64 -36.84
N ILE A 47 167.84 -1.68 -36.20
CA ILE A 47 167.18 -0.69 -35.34
C ILE A 47 166.30 0.26 -36.15
N GLY A 48 166.74 0.70 -37.33
CA GLY A 48 165.91 1.48 -38.25
C GLY A 48 164.61 0.77 -38.57
N GLN A 49 164.66 -0.51 -38.97
CA GLN A 49 163.45 -1.31 -39.22
C GLN A 49 162.57 -1.50 -37.98
N LEU A 50 163.16 -1.64 -36.79
CA LEU A 50 162.38 -1.72 -35.55
C LEU A 50 161.70 -0.40 -35.20
N HIS A 51 162.38 0.73 -35.41
CA HIS A 51 161.81 2.05 -35.17
C HIS A 51 160.69 2.36 -36.17
N ASP A 52 160.91 2.11 -37.46
CA ASP A 52 159.89 2.33 -38.47
C ASP A 52 158.65 1.46 -38.20
N ARG A 53 158.83 0.21 -37.74
CA ARG A 53 157.72 -0.65 -37.30
C ARG A 53 157.01 -0.12 -36.05
N ALA A 54 157.74 0.45 -35.10
CA ALA A 54 157.15 1.08 -33.91
C ALA A 54 156.35 2.33 -34.29
N GLU A 55 156.86 3.18 -35.18
CA GLU A 55 156.16 4.38 -35.66
C GLU A 55 154.90 4.01 -36.46
N HIS A 56 154.96 2.96 -37.29
CA HIS A 56 153.77 2.45 -37.97
C HIS A 56 152.75 1.86 -36.99
N ALA A 57 153.20 1.19 -35.93
CA ALA A 57 152.32 0.67 -34.88
C ALA A 57 151.66 1.80 -34.08
N GLU A 58 152.40 2.87 -33.77
CA GLU A 58 151.87 4.06 -33.10
C GLU A 58 150.83 4.78 -33.96
N LYS A 59 151.14 5.03 -35.24
CA LYS A 59 150.18 5.60 -36.21
C LYS A 59 148.95 4.71 -36.41
N ALA A 60 149.12 3.39 -36.43
CA ALA A 60 148.01 2.47 -36.49
C ALA A 60 147.17 2.52 -35.20
N ALA A 61 147.80 2.62 -34.03
CA ALA A 61 147.11 2.75 -32.74
C ALA A 61 146.31 4.06 -32.68
N GLU A 62 146.89 5.18 -33.09
CA GLU A 62 146.19 6.48 -33.20
C GLU A 62 145.02 6.41 -34.19
N HIS A 63 145.21 5.77 -35.35
CA HIS A 63 144.15 5.57 -36.32
C HIS A 63 142.99 4.74 -35.74
N TRP A 64 143.30 3.64 -35.07
CA TRP A 64 142.31 2.80 -34.40
C TRP A 64 141.61 3.53 -33.25
N GLN A 65 142.33 4.33 -32.47
CA GLN A 65 141.76 5.16 -31.43
C GLN A 65 140.77 6.17 -32.02
N ASN A 66 141.18 6.91 -33.07
CA ASN A 66 140.31 7.88 -33.73
C ASN A 66 139.06 7.23 -34.33
N GLN A 67 139.20 6.08 -35.01
CA GLN A 67 138.05 5.34 -35.53
C GLN A 67 137.13 4.85 -34.41
N TRP A 68 137.69 4.39 -33.29
CA TRP A 68 136.89 3.90 -32.17
C TRP A 68 136.15 5.04 -31.47
N GLU A 69 136.80 6.18 -31.26
CA GLU A 69 136.19 7.39 -30.70
C GLU A 69 135.06 7.93 -31.58
N GLU A 70 135.25 7.97 -32.90
CA GLU A 70 134.23 8.40 -33.85
C GLU A 70 133.02 7.45 -33.84
N LYS A 71 133.25 6.14 -33.93
CA LYS A 71 132.17 5.14 -33.90
C LYS A 71 131.44 5.11 -32.56
N TYR A 72 132.15 5.31 -31.46
CA TYR A 72 131.55 5.42 -30.14
C TYR A 72 130.67 6.67 -30.01
N ARG A 73 131.11 7.81 -30.56
CA ARG A 73 130.32 9.05 -30.60
C ARG A 73 129.05 8.88 -31.43
N GLU A 74 129.15 8.30 -32.63
CA GLU A 74 128.00 7.98 -33.48
C GLU A 74 126.98 7.08 -32.74
N ALA A 75 127.46 6.04 -32.06
CA ALA A 75 126.59 5.13 -31.31
C ALA A 75 125.88 5.84 -30.13
N LEU A 76 126.58 6.72 -29.41
CA LEU A 76 126.00 7.52 -28.33
C LEU A 76 124.95 8.51 -28.85
N GLU A 77 125.19 9.18 -29.97
CA GLU A 77 124.22 10.10 -30.57
C GLU A 77 122.96 9.36 -31.04
N LEU A 78 123.12 8.20 -31.67
CA LEU A 78 122.00 7.34 -32.06
C LEU A 78 121.19 6.87 -30.84
N GLN A 79 121.85 6.54 -29.74
CA GLN A 79 121.19 6.14 -28.49
C GLN A 79 120.43 7.30 -27.85
N ARG A 80 121.02 8.50 -27.81
CA ARG A 80 120.35 9.72 -27.32
C ARG A 80 119.13 10.09 -28.17
N GLY A 81 119.22 9.99 -29.48
CA GLY A 81 118.10 10.22 -30.39
C GLY A 81 116.92 9.27 -30.13
N LYS A 82 117.21 7.97 -29.94
CA LYS A 82 116.18 6.96 -29.59
C LYS A 82 115.57 7.20 -28.21
N SER A 83 116.39 7.55 -27.22
CA SER A 83 115.94 7.83 -25.85
C SER A 83 115.06 9.08 -25.76
N ASN A 84 115.36 10.12 -26.54
CA ASN A 84 114.54 11.33 -26.56
C ASN A 84 113.18 11.10 -27.23
N ALA A 85 113.15 10.28 -28.29
CA ALA A 85 111.90 9.89 -28.94
C ALA A 85 111.02 9.03 -28.01
N SER A 86 111.59 8.05 -27.28
CA SER A 86 110.83 7.23 -26.35
C SER A 86 110.23 8.06 -25.20
N LEU A 87 111.00 8.99 -24.62
CA LEU A 87 110.52 9.90 -23.58
C LEU A 87 109.37 10.79 -24.10
N GLY A 88 109.44 11.27 -25.35
CA GLY A 88 108.35 12.03 -25.97
C GLY A 88 107.05 11.22 -26.10
N TYR A 89 107.14 9.94 -26.49
CA TYR A 89 105.96 9.06 -26.56
C TYR A 89 105.42 8.70 -25.18
N GLU A 90 106.27 8.47 -24.18
CA GLU A 90 105.84 8.19 -22.80
C GLU A 90 105.05 9.36 -22.20
N VAL A 91 105.51 10.60 -22.42
CA VAL A 91 104.77 11.81 -21.99
C VAL A 91 103.42 11.90 -22.70
N GLN A 92 103.37 11.70 -24.03
CA GLN A 92 102.11 11.71 -24.77
C GLN A 92 101.13 10.62 -24.31
N ILE A 93 101.63 9.41 -24.00
CA ILE A 93 100.82 8.31 -23.47
C ILE A 93 100.28 8.68 -22.08
N SER A 94 101.11 9.26 -21.22
CA SER A 94 100.69 9.73 -19.88
C SER A 94 99.62 10.82 -19.99
N ASP A 95 99.80 11.80 -20.86
CA ASP A 95 98.83 12.88 -21.08
C ASP A 95 97.49 12.35 -21.62
N LEU A 96 97.53 11.40 -22.57
CA LEU A 96 96.32 10.74 -23.09
C LEU A 96 95.63 9.88 -22.02
N GLN A 97 96.39 9.16 -21.20
CA GLN A 97 95.83 8.40 -20.07
C GLN A 97 95.18 9.32 -19.05
N GLN A 98 95.79 10.47 -18.75
CA GLN A 98 95.24 11.48 -17.88
C GLN A 98 93.95 12.09 -18.47
N ALA A 99 93.97 12.51 -19.73
CA ALA A 99 92.79 13.04 -20.43
C ALA A 99 91.64 12.02 -20.45
N LEU A 100 91.94 10.75 -20.72
CA LEU A 100 90.95 9.67 -20.73
C LEU A 100 90.38 9.41 -19.32
N SER A 101 91.20 9.49 -18.27
CA SER A 101 90.74 9.37 -16.88
C SER A 101 89.83 10.54 -16.48
N LEU A 102 90.15 11.77 -16.90
CA LEU A 102 89.33 12.96 -16.67
C LEU A 102 88.01 12.86 -17.42
N GLN A 103 88.03 12.40 -18.68
CA GLN A 103 86.82 12.18 -19.46
C GLN A 103 85.93 11.09 -18.85
N ARG A 104 86.50 9.97 -18.38
CA ARG A 104 85.75 8.93 -17.68
C ARG A 104 85.06 9.48 -16.42
N ARG A 105 85.78 10.24 -15.60
CA ARG A 105 85.20 10.90 -14.42
C ARG A 105 84.09 11.87 -14.79
N ALA A 106 84.26 12.66 -15.85
CA ALA A 106 83.23 13.57 -16.34
C ALA A 106 81.98 12.82 -16.82
N CYS A 107 82.14 11.72 -17.55
CA CYS A 107 81.02 10.86 -17.97
C CYS A 107 80.31 10.22 -16.77
N GLU A 108 81.05 9.73 -15.77
CA GLU A 108 80.47 9.19 -14.53
C GLU A 108 79.68 10.25 -13.77
N GLN A 109 80.21 11.46 -13.66
CA GLN A 109 79.52 12.60 -13.05
C GLN A 109 78.23 12.95 -13.79
N GLN A 110 78.27 13.03 -15.13
CA GLN A 110 77.08 13.29 -15.94
C GLN A 110 76.01 12.19 -15.79
N LEU A 111 76.42 10.92 -15.74
CA LEU A 111 75.50 9.80 -15.50
C LEU A 111 74.84 9.89 -14.12
N LEU A 112 75.60 10.25 -13.09
CA LEU A 112 75.06 10.47 -11.74
C LEU A 112 74.08 11.65 -11.72
N GLU A 113 74.39 12.75 -12.39
CA GLU A 113 73.49 13.89 -12.52
C GLU A 113 72.20 13.52 -13.26
N GLN A 114 72.29 12.76 -14.36
CA GLN A 114 71.11 12.27 -15.08
C GLN A 114 70.23 11.37 -14.20
N ARG A 115 70.83 10.47 -13.42
CA ARG A 115 70.09 9.63 -12.46
C ARG A 115 69.39 10.48 -11.41
N ARG A 116 70.08 11.46 -10.82
CA ARG A 116 69.48 12.38 -9.84
C ARG A 116 68.31 13.17 -10.43
N LEU A 117 68.43 13.64 -11.67
CA LEU A 117 67.34 14.33 -12.36
C LEU A 117 66.16 13.40 -12.65
N GLN A 118 66.43 12.16 -13.06
CA GLN A 118 65.37 11.15 -13.26
C GLN A 118 64.66 10.82 -11.95
N GLU A 119 65.39 10.61 -10.86
CA GLU A 119 64.83 10.35 -9.53
C GLU A 119 63.99 11.54 -9.05
N ALA A 120 64.49 12.77 -9.21
CA ALA A 120 63.74 13.99 -8.85
C ALA A 120 62.46 14.14 -9.70
N PHE A 121 62.53 13.85 -10.99
CA PHE A 121 61.37 13.87 -11.88
C PHE A 121 60.34 12.82 -11.50
N GLN A 122 60.78 11.59 -11.22
CA GLN A 122 59.92 10.50 -10.75
C GLN A 122 59.25 10.86 -9.42
N ALA A 123 60.01 11.34 -8.44
CA ALA A 123 59.45 11.77 -7.16
C ALA A 123 58.41 12.89 -7.32
N SER A 124 58.67 13.87 -8.19
CA SER A 124 57.69 14.92 -8.52
C SER A 124 56.44 14.36 -9.19
N ALA A 125 56.59 13.41 -10.13
CA ALA A 125 55.46 12.78 -10.80
C ALA A 125 54.60 11.97 -9.81
N ASP A 126 55.24 11.20 -8.93
CA ASP A 126 54.57 10.42 -7.90
C ASP A 126 53.80 11.31 -6.92
N LEU A 127 54.39 12.43 -6.48
CA LEU A 127 53.70 13.41 -5.64
C LEU A 127 52.44 13.98 -6.33
N GLN A 128 52.52 14.27 -7.63
CA GLN A 128 51.36 14.74 -8.40
C GLN A 128 50.27 13.66 -8.52
N ILE A 129 50.66 12.40 -8.74
CA ILE A 129 49.75 11.25 -8.79
C ILE A 129 49.05 11.08 -7.43
N TRP A 130 49.80 11.11 -6.33
CA TRP A 130 49.25 11.04 -4.97
C TRP A 130 48.31 12.19 -4.67
N HIS A 131 48.68 13.41 -5.04
CA HIS A 131 47.83 14.59 -4.86
C HIS A 131 46.52 14.45 -5.65
N ARG A 132 46.57 14.00 -6.91
CA ARG A 132 45.38 13.73 -7.73
C ARG A 132 44.51 12.63 -7.12
N HIS A 133 45.10 11.54 -6.64
CA HIS A 133 44.35 10.48 -5.96
C HIS A 133 43.68 10.98 -4.67
N GLY A 134 44.38 11.78 -3.87
CA GLY A 134 43.81 12.42 -2.68
C GLY A 134 42.63 13.32 -3.01
N GLN A 135 42.76 14.17 -4.03
CA GLN A 135 41.65 15.02 -4.51
C GLN A 135 40.46 14.19 -5.03
N GLN A 136 40.71 13.14 -5.82
CA GLN A 136 39.65 12.25 -6.30
C GLN A 136 38.93 11.54 -5.15
N GLN A 137 39.66 11.12 -4.11
CA GLN A 137 39.07 10.50 -2.94
C GLN A 137 38.20 11.50 -2.15
N GLN A 138 38.68 12.73 -1.96
CA GLN A 138 37.89 13.81 -1.35
C GLN A 138 36.61 14.10 -2.15
N LEU A 139 36.70 14.21 -3.47
CA LEU A 139 35.53 14.42 -4.33
C LEU A 139 34.53 13.26 -4.23
N ARG A 140 34.99 12.01 -4.15
CA ARG A 140 34.10 10.85 -3.95
C ARG A 140 33.41 10.88 -2.60
N GLN A 141 34.11 11.28 -1.54
CA GLN A 141 33.51 11.44 -0.21
C GLN A 141 32.46 12.55 -0.23
N LEU A 142 32.78 13.72 -0.78
CA LEU A 142 31.83 14.82 -0.95
C LEU A 142 30.62 14.38 -1.75
N TRP A 143 30.81 13.72 -2.90
CA TRP A 143 29.72 13.18 -3.70
C TRP A 143 28.85 12.20 -2.93
N GLY A 144 29.45 11.30 -2.13
CA GLY A 144 28.73 10.38 -1.25
C GLY A 144 27.87 11.12 -0.22
N THR A 145 28.42 12.17 0.42
CA THR A 145 27.66 12.99 1.38
C THR A 145 26.52 13.76 0.72
N THR A 146 26.77 14.38 -0.44
CA THR A 146 25.75 15.12 -1.20
C THR A 146 24.65 14.18 -1.69
N SER A 147 25.00 12.99 -2.20
CA SER A 147 24.03 11.98 -2.63
C SER A 147 23.15 11.52 -1.46
N ALA A 148 23.75 11.27 -0.28
CA ALA A 148 22.99 10.93 0.92
C ALA A 148 22.06 12.07 1.38
N GLN A 149 22.52 13.32 1.30
CA GLN A 149 21.69 14.49 1.59
C GLN A 149 20.51 14.63 0.62
N LEU A 150 20.74 14.46 -0.69
CA LEU A 150 19.67 14.46 -1.69
C LEU A 150 18.67 13.33 -1.44
N GLY A 151 19.15 12.14 -1.05
CA GLY A 151 18.29 11.04 -0.63
C GLY A 151 17.38 11.43 0.54
N ARG A 152 17.95 12.05 1.59
CA ARG A 152 17.19 12.57 2.75
C ARG A 152 16.19 13.65 2.35
N CYS A 153 16.56 14.58 1.48
CA CYS A 153 15.64 15.60 0.97
C CYS A 153 14.45 14.95 0.24
N GLY A 154 14.70 13.97 -0.64
CA GLY A 154 13.65 13.23 -1.33
C GLY A 154 12.77 12.38 -0.42
N GLU A 155 13.29 11.90 0.72
CA GLU A 155 12.48 11.26 1.77
C GLU A 155 11.60 12.26 2.51
N LEU A 156 12.14 13.42 2.87
CA LEU A 156 11.40 14.49 3.54
C LEU A 156 10.29 15.06 2.64
N GLU A 157 10.55 15.22 1.34
CA GLU A 157 9.53 15.62 0.36
C GLU A 157 8.40 14.59 0.27
N ARG A 158 8.73 13.29 0.27
CA ARG A 158 7.73 12.21 0.30
C ARG A 158 6.91 12.24 1.59
N ARG A 159 7.54 12.41 2.75
CA ARG A 159 6.83 12.56 4.04
C ARG A 159 5.92 13.79 4.03
N LEU A 160 6.41 14.92 3.55
CA LEU A 160 5.62 16.15 3.44
C LEU A 160 4.41 15.96 2.50
N ALA A 161 4.57 15.23 1.40
CA ALA A 161 3.47 14.91 0.50
C ALA A 161 2.42 14.01 1.16
N LEU A 162 2.85 13.01 1.95
CA LEU A 162 1.95 12.15 2.73
C LEU A 162 1.20 12.95 3.79
N GLU A 163 1.89 13.77 4.58
CA GLU A 163 1.30 14.66 5.59
C GLU A 163 0.29 15.64 4.96
N ARG A 164 0.59 16.18 3.77
CA ARG A 164 -0.34 17.02 3.02
C ARG A 164 -1.58 16.25 2.58
N ALA A 165 -1.42 15.02 2.09
CA ALA A 165 -2.55 14.17 1.70
C ALA A 165 -3.41 13.77 2.91
N GLU A 166 -2.78 13.46 4.05
CA GLU A 166 -3.48 13.18 5.30
C GLU A 166 -4.23 14.42 5.82
N SER A 167 -3.58 15.58 5.81
CA SER A 167 -4.22 16.85 6.18
C SER A 167 -5.44 17.17 5.30
N GLN A 168 -5.35 16.94 3.98
CA GLN A 168 -6.49 17.10 3.07
C GLN A 168 -7.63 16.12 3.38
N ARG A 169 -7.31 14.85 3.67
CA ARG A 169 -8.31 13.85 4.08
C ARG A 169 -9.00 14.24 5.38
N LEU A 170 -8.24 14.73 6.37
CA LEU A 170 -8.80 15.20 7.64
C LEU A 170 -9.68 16.44 7.46
N GLN A 171 -9.28 17.38 6.61
CA GLN A 171 -10.10 18.53 6.24
C GLN A 171 -11.43 18.11 5.60
N GLN A 172 -11.40 17.15 4.65
CA GLN A 172 -12.62 16.61 4.05
C GLN A 172 -13.54 15.98 5.10
N ARG A 173 -13.01 15.13 5.99
CA ARG A 173 -13.79 14.53 7.08
C ARG A 173 -14.37 15.56 8.05
N LEU A 174 -13.63 16.62 8.35
CA LEU A 174 -14.13 17.73 9.17
C LEU A 174 -15.28 18.44 8.47
N THR A 175 -15.15 18.76 7.19
CA THR A 175 -16.25 19.39 6.44
C THR A 175 -17.49 18.50 6.32
N GLU A 176 -17.31 17.18 6.14
CA GLU A 176 -18.42 16.21 6.15
C GLU A 176 -19.09 16.13 7.51
N ALA A 177 -18.31 16.11 8.59
CA ALA A 177 -18.82 16.07 9.96
C ALA A 177 -19.56 17.38 10.33
N GLU A 178 -19.03 18.54 9.94
CA GLU A 178 -19.70 19.83 10.13
C GLU A 178 -21.02 19.90 9.36
N LEU A 179 -21.05 19.40 8.12
CA LEU A 179 -22.27 19.35 7.32
C LEU A 179 -23.29 18.39 7.94
N GLY A 180 -22.84 17.21 8.39
CA GLY A 180 -23.67 16.25 9.13
C GLY A 180 -24.21 16.79 10.45
N ALA A 181 -23.42 17.59 11.18
CA ALA A 181 -23.87 18.25 12.40
C ALA A 181 -24.95 19.29 12.09
N ARG A 182 -24.78 20.11 11.04
CA ARG A 182 -25.78 21.08 10.60
C ARG A 182 -27.08 20.42 10.15
N THR A 183 -27.02 19.33 9.38
CA THR A 183 -28.22 18.60 8.97
C THR A 183 -28.94 17.99 10.17
N ALA A 184 -28.21 17.39 11.11
CA ALA A 184 -28.80 16.85 12.34
C ALA A 184 -29.42 17.95 13.22
N GLU A 185 -28.84 19.16 13.24
CA GLU A 185 -29.41 20.29 13.96
C GLU A 185 -30.71 20.80 13.32
N VAL A 186 -30.77 20.87 11.99
CA VAL A 186 -32.02 21.16 11.26
C VAL A 186 -33.08 20.08 11.53
N GLU A 187 -32.71 18.80 11.44
CA GLU A 187 -33.63 17.69 11.74
C GLU A 187 -34.16 17.74 13.18
N ARG A 188 -33.31 18.11 14.15
CA ARG A 188 -33.71 18.33 15.54
C ARG A 188 -34.67 19.51 15.67
N GLN A 189 -34.44 20.62 14.96
CA GLN A 189 -35.34 21.77 14.95
C GLN A 189 -36.69 21.41 14.33
N ASP A 190 -36.70 20.69 13.20
CA ASP A 190 -37.92 20.21 12.54
C ASP A 190 -38.68 19.19 13.39
N ALA A 191 -37.98 18.30 14.08
CA ALA A 191 -38.59 17.38 15.04
C ALA A 191 -39.19 18.12 16.23
N ALA A 192 -38.51 19.14 16.76
CA ALA A 192 -39.02 19.97 17.83
C ALA A 192 -40.24 20.81 17.39
N ALA A 193 -40.25 21.33 16.16
CA ALA A 193 -41.40 22.02 15.58
C ALA A 193 -42.60 21.07 15.45
N ARG A 194 -42.40 19.88 14.86
CA ARG A 194 -43.44 18.85 14.77
C ARG A 194 -43.96 18.41 16.14
N ALA A 195 -43.09 18.31 17.15
CA ALA A 195 -43.50 18.02 18.51
C ALA A 195 -44.40 19.12 19.09
N LYS A 196 -44.06 20.41 18.89
CA LYS A 196 -44.90 21.54 19.30
C LYS A 196 -46.25 21.57 18.58
N ASP A 197 -46.27 21.29 17.29
CA ASP A 197 -47.51 21.22 16.51
C ASP A 197 -48.41 20.06 17.00
N ALA A 198 -47.80 18.91 17.29
CA ALA A 198 -48.51 17.77 17.87
C ALA A 198 -49.05 18.06 19.28
N GLU A 199 -48.27 18.74 20.13
CA GLU A 199 -48.72 19.23 21.44
C GLU A 199 -49.91 20.19 21.30
N HIS A 200 -49.84 21.12 20.34
CA HIS A 200 -50.91 22.07 20.08
C HIS A 200 -52.20 21.35 19.62
N TYR A 201 -52.08 20.44 18.65
CA TYR A 201 -53.19 19.62 18.18
C TYR A 201 -53.79 18.78 19.31
N ALA A 202 -52.97 18.17 20.17
CA ALA A 202 -53.45 17.40 21.32
C ALA A 202 -54.20 18.28 22.34
N LEU A 203 -53.74 19.52 22.56
CA LEU A 203 -54.41 20.48 23.43
C LEU A 203 -55.74 20.95 22.84
N GLU A 204 -55.81 21.22 21.54
CA GLU A 204 -57.06 21.58 20.85
C GLU A 204 -58.05 20.42 20.85
N ALA A 205 -57.61 19.21 20.50
CA ALA A 205 -58.44 18.00 20.55
C ALA A 205 -58.98 17.76 21.97
N ARG A 206 -58.16 17.97 23.01
CA ARG A 206 -58.59 17.86 24.42
C ARG A 206 -59.72 18.84 24.77
N LYS A 207 -59.79 20.02 24.15
CA LYS A 207 -60.88 20.98 24.37
C LYS A 207 -62.10 20.66 23.53
N TYR A 208 -61.90 20.26 22.28
CA TYR A 208 -62.97 20.02 21.31
C TYR A 208 -63.70 18.69 21.53
N ILE A 209 -63.02 17.62 21.95
CA ILE A 209 -63.63 16.31 22.19
C ILE A 209 -64.74 16.38 23.26
N PRO A 210 -64.53 16.98 24.46
CA PRO A 210 -65.59 17.16 25.44
C PRO A 210 -66.77 17.94 24.88
N GLU A 211 -66.53 19.05 24.18
CA GLU A 211 -67.59 19.88 23.60
C GLU A 211 -68.44 19.10 22.59
N LYS A 212 -67.82 18.31 21.70
CA LYS A 212 -68.56 17.48 20.74
C LYS A 212 -69.22 16.26 21.37
N VAL A 213 -68.63 15.68 22.41
CA VAL A 213 -69.27 14.62 23.18
C VAL A 213 -70.49 15.15 23.91
N ASP A 214 -70.41 16.33 24.52
CA ASP A 214 -71.52 16.98 25.22
C ASP A 214 -72.62 17.38 24.23
N GLU A 215 -72.30 17.99 23.09
CA GLU A 215 -73.25 18.26 22.01
C GLU A 215 -73.95 16.98 21.52
N ALA A 216 -73.19 15.91 21.26
CA ALA A 216 -73.75 14.64 20.80
C ALA A 216 -74.65 13.98 21.87
N LEU A 217 -74.27 14.07 23.15
CA LEU A 217 -75.08 13.57 24.26
C LEU A 217 -76.39 14.35 24.41
N GLU A 218 -76.37 15.68 24.26
CA GLU A 218 -77.59 16.50 24.31
C GLU A 218 -78.53 16.20 23.12
N VAL A 219 -77.98 16.01 21.91
CA VAL A 219 -78.78 15.57 20.75
C VAL A 219 -79.38 14.19 20.98
N GLN A 220 -78.60 13.25 21.53
CA GLN A 220 -79.08 11.89 21.81
C GLN A 220 -80.17 11.88 22.90
N LYS A 221 -80.04 12.71 23.93
CA LYS A 221 -81.08 12.88 24.96
C LYS A 221 -82.37 13.47 24.38
N ALA A 222 -82.27 14.46 23.50
CA ALA A 222 -83.43 15.07 22.85
C ALA A 222 -84.19 14.05 21.99
N GLN A 223 -83.47 13.23 21.20
CA GLN A 223 -84.06 12.15 20.40
C GLN A 223 -84.77 11.11 21.27
N LEU A 224 -84.14 10.65 22.36
CA LEU A 224 -84.74 9.70 23.29
C LEU A 224 -86.04 10.24 23.94
N MET A 225 -86.06 11.53 24.27
CA MET A 225 -87.25 12.18 24.83
C MET A 225 -88.40 12.28 23.82
N GLU A 226 -88.09 12.45 22.55
CA GLU A 226 -89.08 12.48 21.46
C GLU A 226 -89.68 11.09 21.22
N GLU A 227 -88.85 10.03 21.19
CA GLU A 227 -89.28 8.63 21.08
C GLU A 227 -90.18 8.20 22.25
N MET A 228 -89.83 8.57 23.48
CA MET A 228 -90.67 8.30 24.66
C MET A 228 -92.06 8.97 24.59
N GLN A 229 -92.18 10.12 23.92
CA GLN A 229 -93.45 10.82 23.77
C GLN A 229 -94.32 10.22 22.66
N THR A 230 -93.74 9.65 21.60
CA THR A 230 -94.48 8.97 20.54
C THR A 230 -95.01 7.63 21.02
N GLU A 231 -94.22 6.88 21.80
CA GLU A 231 -94.68 5.63 22.42
C GLU A 231 -95.88 5.86 23.36
N ARG A 232 -95.81 6.85 24.27
CA ARG A 232 -96.93 7.16 25.19
C ARG A 232 -98.25 7.48 24.47
N LYS A 233 -98.19 8.08 23.29
CA LYS A 233 -99.38 8.38 22.47
C LYS A 233 -99.93 7.14 21.75
N GLY A 234 -99.10 6.13 21.47
CA GLY A 234 -99.51 4.84 20.92
C GLY A 234 -100.32 4.01 21.92
N TRP A 235 -99.84 3.90 23.17
CA TRP A 235 -100.49 3.13 24.22
C TRP A 235 -101.90 3.63 24.60
N GLN A 236 -102.18 4.94 24.47
CA GLN A 236 -103.49 5.50 24.76
C GLN A 236 -104.57 5.15 23.71
N LYS A 237 -104.19 4.78 22.48
CA LYS A 237 -105.13 4.44 21.41
C LYS A 237 -105.58 2.97 21.44
N GLU A 238 -104.76 2.07 21.96
CA GLU A 238 -105.05 0.62 21.96
C GLU A 238 -105.94 0.16 23.14
N LEU A 239 -106.04 0.96 24.21
CA LEU A 239 -106.88 0.67 25.37
C LEU A 239 -108.40 0.76 25.11
N ALA A 240 -108.82 1.34 23.98
CA ALA A 240 -110.23 1.53 23.63
C ALA A 240 -110.93 0.27 23.07
N ASN A 241 -110.18 -0.79 22.74
CA ASN A 241 -110.71 -2.02 22.10
C ASN A 241 -110.64 -3.28 22.99
N ALA A 242 -110.58 -3.14 24.31
CA ALA A 242 -110.51 -4.29 25.21
C ALA A 242 -111.87 -5.02 25.34
N ILE A 243 -111.86 -6.35 25.17
CA ILE A 243 -113.02 -7.25 25.40
C ILE A 243 -113.45 -7.14 26.88
N PRO A 244 -114.75 -6.97 27.20
CA PRO A 244 -115.23 -6.90 28.58
C PRO A 244 -114.83 -8.13 29.40
N LEU A 245 -114.32 -7.91 30.62
CA LEU A 245 -113.79 -8.96 31.50
C LEU A 245 -114.79 -10.11 31.79
N GLN A 246 -116.09 -9.80 31.86
CA GLN A 246 -117.16 -10.80 32.01
C GLN A 246 -117.18 -11.79 30.83
N LEU A 247 -117.08 -11.28 29.60
CA LEU A 247 -117.14 -12.09 28.38
C LEU A 247 -115.94 -13.03 28.27
N ALA A 248 -114.74 -12.55 28.64
CA ALA A 248 -113.53 -13.38 28.67
C ALA A 248 -113.62 -14.52 29.70
N ARG A 249 -114.24 -14.29 30.86
CA ARG A 249 -114.44 -15.31 31.90
C ARG A 249 -115.44 -16.37 31.48
N GLU A 250 -116.52 -15.97 30.82
CA GLU A 250 -117.55 -16.90 30.32
C GLU A 250 -117.00 -17.80 29.21
N VAL A 251 -116.23 -17.23 28.28
CA VAL A 251 -115.49 -17.96 27.25
C VAL A 251 -114.53 -18.98 27.87
N LEU A 252 -113.64 -18.53 28.77
CA LEU A 252 -112.66 -19.43 29.39
C LEU A 252 -113.34 -20.53 30.21
N GLY A 253 -114.46 -20.20 30.86
CA GLY A 253 -115.31 -21.14 31.59
C GLY A 253 -115.87 -22.24 30.68
N ALA A 254 -116.50 -21.86 29.57
CA ALA A 254 -117.09 -22.81 28.63
C ALA A 254 -116.03 -23.69 27.94
N TYR A 255 -114.86 -23.13 27.60
CA TYR A 255 -113.73 -23.90 27.06
C TYR A 255 -113.15 -24.89 28.08
N ALA A 256 -113.01 -24.48 29.34
CA ALA A 256 -112.54 -25.36 30.41
C ALA A 256 -113.55 -26.48 30.75
N GLU A 257 -114.87 -26.25 30.59
CA GLU A 257 -115.90 -27.29 30.74
C GLU A 257 -115.87 -28.31 29.60
N LEU A 258 -115.58 -27.87 28.38
CA LEU A 258 -115.40 -28.74 27.22
C LEU A 258 -114.23 -29.72 27.44
N TRP A 259 -113.08 -29.20 27.84
CA TRP A 259 -111.90 -30.01 28.14
C TRP A 259 -112.10 -30.98 29.29
N ARG A 260 -112.75 -30.56 30.38
CA ARG A 260 -113.03 -31.46 31.51
C ARG A 260 -113.94 -32.62 31.13
N SER A 261 -114.87 -32.40 30.20
CA SER A 261 -115.78 -33.45 29.72
C SER A 261 -115.07 -34.51 28.87
N GLY A 262 -113.95 -34.17 28.24
CA GLY A 262 -113.11 -35.08 27.45
C GLY A 262 -112.06 -35.88 28.25
N CYS A 263 -111.97 -35.71 29.58
CA CYS A 263 -111.02 -36.43 30.43
C CYS A 263 -111.59 -37.68 31.12
N ALA A 264 -112.81 -38.12 30.76
CA ALA A 264 -113.42 -39.31 31.36
C ALA A 264 -112.82 -40.62 30.80
N ALA A 265 -112.70 -41.65 31.65
CA ALA A 265 -112.07 -42.92 31.30
C ALA A 265 -112.86 -43.79 30.30
N SER A 266 -114.13 -43.48 30.05
CA SER A 266 -115.01 -44.19 29.12
C SER A 266 -115.78 -43.20 28.23
N PRO A 267 -115.69 -43.31 26.90
CA PRO A 267 -116.44 -42.45 25.98
C PRO A 267 -117.96 -42.57 26.20
N GLY A 268 -118.68 -41.45 26.14
CA GLY A 268 -120.15 -41.40 26.19
C GLY A 268 -120.76 -40.93 27.53
N LEU A 269 -119.99 -40.92 28.63
CA LEU A 269 -120.49 -40.59 29.98
C LEU A 269 -120.78 -39.08 30.18
N HIS A 270 -120.07 -38.21 29.45
CA HIS A 270 -120.20 -36.75 29.53
C HIS A 270 -120.49 -36.11 28.16
N SER A 271 -120.94 -36.90 27.19
CA SER A 271 -121.25 -36.49 25.82
C SER A 271 -122.19 -35.26 25.78
N GLN A 272 -123.30 -35.30 26.52
CA GLN A 272 -124.25 -34.18 26.58
C GLN A 272 -123.71 -32.92 27.25
N ARG A 273 -122.68 -33.03 28.10
CA ARG A 273 -122.07 -31.90 28.80
C ARG A 273 -121.02 -31.23 27.91
N ALA A 274 -120.23 -32.03 27.19
CA ALA A 274 -119.31 -31.54 26.17
C ALA A 274 -120.06 -30.81 25.04
N GLU A 275 -121.17 -31.38 24.56
CA GLU A 275 -122.00 -30.73 23.52
C GLU A 275 -122.57 -29.40 24.01
N ARG A 276 -123.08 -29.32 25.24
CA ARG A 276 -123.61 -28.07 25.82
C ARG A 276 -122.53 -27.00 26.01
N ALA A 277 -121.32 -27.38 26.42
CA ALA A 277 -120.20 -26.46 26.56
C ALA A 277 -119.76 -25.91 25.19
N LEU A 278 -119.76 -26.76 24.16
CA LEU A 278 -119.49 -26.36 22.78
C LEU A 278 -120.57 -25.40 22.26
N ARG A 279 -121.86 -25.72 22.42
CA ARG A 279 -122.96 -24.83 22.02
C ARG A 279 -122.86 -23.47 22.71
N ARG A 280 -122.55 -23.43 24.01
CA ARG A 280 -122.32 -22.17 24.75
C ARG A 280 -121.16 -21.33 24.22
N LEU A 281 -120.07 -21.95 23.77
CA LEU A 281 -118.96 -21.20 23.15
C LEU A 281 -119.38 -20.52 21.85
N PHE A 282 -120.29 -21.15 21.09
CA PHE A 282 -120.81 -20.60 19.84
C PHE A 282 -121.95 -19.61 20.05
N ASP A 283 -122.76 -19.77 21.10
CA ASP A 283 -123.78 -18.77 21.50
C ASP A 283 -123.16 -17.44 21.95
N LEU A 284 -121.90 -17.45 22.40
CA LEU A 284 -121.19 -16.25 22.88
C LEU A 284 -120.67 -15.34 21.75
N ASP A 285 -120.94 -15.64 20.47
CA ASP A 285 -120.67 -14.91 19.20
C ASP A 285 -119.22 -14.41 18.96
N VAL A 286 -118.37 -14.38 19.97
CA VAL A 286 -116.96 -13.94 19.93
C VAL A 286 -116.05 -15.04 19.38
N PHE A 287 -116.44 -16.30 19.54
CA PHE A 287 -115.65 -17.46 19.09
C PHE A 287 -116.07 -18.03 17.74
N ALA A 288 -117.26 -17.71 17.24
CA ALA A 288 -117.71 -18.15 15.92
C ALA A 288 -116.82 -17.64 14.79
N ALA A 289 -116.18 -16.47 14.97
CA ALA A 289 -115.23 -15.89 14.01
C ALA A 289 -113.77 -16.34 14.21
N VAL A 290 -113.39 -16.79 15.42
CA VAL A 290 -112.00 -17.07 15.79
C VAL A 290 -111.66 -18.57 15.73
N MET A 291 -112.58 -19.46 16.11
CA MET A 291 -112.38 -20.91 16.06
C MET A 291 -113.64 -21.59 15.48
N PRO A 292 -113.61 -22.07 14.23
CA PRO A 292 -114.76 -22.75 13.64
C PRO A 292 -115.10 -24.02 14.41
N PRO A 293 -116.35 -24.53 14.38
CA PRO A 293 -116.74 -25.73 15.13
C PRO A 293 -115.97 -26.99 14.74
N ARG A 294 -115.27 -26.95 13.60
CA ARG A 294 -114.40 -28.01 13.08
C ARG A 294 -112.94 -27.89 13.52
N ASP A 295 -112.58 -26.85 14.27
CA ASP A 295 -111.22 -26.67 14.77
C ASP A 295 -110.85 -27.85 15.68
N GLU A 296 -109.65 -28.39 15.48
CA GLU A 296 -109.13 -29.52 16.26
C GLU A 296 -109.04 -29.19 17.75
N LEU A 297 -108.86 -27.91 18.11
CA LEU A 297 -108.84 -27.46 19.50
C LEU A 297 -110.18 -27.62 20.22
N LEU A 298 -111.28 -27.72 19.47
CA LEU A 298 -112.63 -27.97 19.98
C LEU A 298 -113.09 -29.42 19.73
N GLN A 299 -112.66 -30.01 18.61
CA GLN A 299 -113.02 -31.37 18.22
C GLN A 299 -112.31 -32.45 19.04
N GLU A 300 -111.04 -32.25 19.41
CA GLU A 300 -110.28 -33.24 20.18
C GLU A 300 -110.91 -33.54 21.57
N PRO A 301 -111.32 -32.54 22.38
CA PRO A 301 -112.02 -32.80 23.63
C PRO A 301 -113.39 -33.46 23.43
N LEU A 302 -114.12 -33.10 22.36
CA LEU A 302 -115.40 -33.73 22.03
C LEU A 302 -115.20 -35.21 21.67
N ARG A 303 -114.24 -35.52 20.80
CA ARG A 303 -113.92 -36.89 20.37
C ARG A 303 -113.63 -37.79 21.56
N ARG A 304 -112.90 -37.29 22.56
CA ARG A 304 -112.69 -38.03 23.81
C ARG A 304 -113.95 -38.20 24.65
N ALA A 305 -114.84 -37.21 24.67
CA ALA A 305 -116.06 -37.25 25.47
C ALA A 305 -117.15 -38.18 24.90
N MET A 306 -117.27 -38.30 23.57
CA MET A 306 -118.39 -39.00 22.91
C MET A 306 -118.00 -39.98 21.80
N GLY A 307 -116.73 -40.08 21.44
CA GLY A 307 -116.23 -40.89 20.33
C GLY A 307 -116.19 -40.13 19.00
N ASP A 308 -115.32 -40.59 18.09
CA ASP A 308 -114.97 -39.88 16.85
C ASP A 308 -116.15 -39.63 15.91
N ALA A 309 -117.05 -40.60 15.75
CA ALA A 309 -118.21 -40.46 14.88
C ALA A 309 -119.20 -39.43 15.43
N ALA A 310 -119.56 -39.53 16.71
CA ALA A 310 -120.52 -38.63 17.35
C ALA A 310 -120.00 -37.18 17.45
N ALA A 311 -118.71 -36.99 17.70
CA ALA A 311 -118.10 -35.66 17.76
C ALA A 311 -118.11 -34.94 16.40
N LYS A 312 -117.81 -35.70 15.32
CA LYS A 312 -117.91 -35.18 13.95
C LYS A 312 -119.35 -34.86 13.59
N ASP A 313 -120.31 -35.71 13.95
CA ASP A 313 -121.73 -35.45 13.70
C ASP A 313 -122.22 -34.19 14.43
N VAL A 314 -121.81 -33.97 15.68
CA VAL A 314 -122.13 -32.75 16.45
C VAL A 314 -121.46 -31.51 15.83
N GLY A 315 -120.19 -31.61 15.42
CA GLY A 315 -119.48 -30.53 14.74
C GLY A 315 -120.10 -30.17 13.39
N GLU A 316 -120.55 -31.16 12.62
CA GLU A 316 -121.24 -30.97 11.35
C GLU A 316 -122.65 -30.42 11.54
N ALA A 317 -123.39 -30.88 12.55
CA ALA A 317 -124.69 -30.34 12.94
C ALA A 317 -124.59 -28.86 13.34
N LEU A 318 -123.58 -28.48 14.14
CA LEU A 318 -123.33 -27.08 14.53
C LEU A 318 -122.92 -26.20 13.34
N VAL A 319 -122.08 -26.70 12.44
CA VAL A 319 -121.76 -25.98 11.19
C VAL A 319 -123.00 -25.81 10.32
N ALA A 320 -123.87 -26.83 10.25
CA ALA A 320 -125.12 -26.74 9.51
C ALA A 320 -126.12 -25.78 10.18
N GLU A 321 -126.20 -25.76 11.52
CA GLU A 321 -126.99 -24.80 12.29
C GLU A 321 -126.48 -23.36 12.10
N LEU A 322 -125.18 -23.12 12.23
CA LEU A 322 -124.55 -21.80 12.00
C LEU A 322 -124.75 -21.32 10.55
N ARG A 323 -124.68 -22.22 9.57
CA ARG A 323 -124.99 -21.89 8.17
C ARG A 323 -126.47 -21.61 7.95
N ARG A 324 -127.39 -22.22 8.69
CA ARG A 324 -128.83 -21.92 8.63
C ARG A 324 -129.17 -20.62 9.35
N SER A 325 -128.57 -20.35 10.51
CA SER A 325 -128.76 -19.08 11.23
C SER A 325 -128.10 -17.90 10.52
N HIS A 326 -127.02 -18.10 9.76
CA HIS A 326 -126.49 -17.09 8.83
C HIS A 326 -127.20 -17.04 7.46
N ALA A 327 -128.03 -18.03 7.08
CA ALA A 327 -128.83 -18.01 5.84
C ALA A 327 -130.20 -17.31 6.00
N HIS A 328 -130.63 -16.98 7.22
CA HIS A 328 -131.89 -16.26 7.50
C HIS A 328 -131.71 -14.83 8.01
N VAL A 329 -130.53 -14.22 7.83
CA VAL A 329 -130.33 -12.79 8.05
C VAL A 329 -130.27 -12.08 6.68
N PRO A 330 -131.23 -11.19 6.34
CA PRO A 330 -131.23 -10.47 5.08
C PRO A 330 -130.04 -9.51 4.97
N LYS A 331 -129.67 -9.26 3.70
CA LYS A 331 -128.66 -8.30 3.25
C LYS A 331 -128.81 -6.89 3.84
N GLU A 332 -127.62 -6.33 4.10
CA GLU A 332 -127.19 -4.93 3.88
C GLU A 332 -127.61 -3.83 4.90
N PRO A 333 -126.93 -2.66 4.91
CA PRO A 333 -125.62 -2.31 4.35
C PRO A 333 -124.67 -1.54 5.31
N GLU A 334 -123.40 -1.53 4.90
CA GLU A 334 -122.34 -0.52 5.03
C GLU A 334 -122.44 0.60 6.09
N ALA A 335 -121.34 0.79 6.82
CA ALA A 335 -120.59 2.05 6.70
C ALA A 335 -119.15 1.94 7.26
N SER A 336 -118.21 2.13 6.32
CA SER A 336 -117.01 2.99 6.47
C SER A 336 -115.64 2.36 6.78
N ARG A 337 -114.86 2.30 5.70
CA ARG A 337 -113.47 2.79 5.57
C ARG A 337 -112.36 2.05 6.32
N LEU A 338 -111.73 1.12 5.59
CA LEU A 338 -110.29 0.83 5.69
C LEU A 338 -109.72 0.65 4.27
N GLU A 339 -109.61 1.75 3.53
CA GLU A 339 -108.63 1.86 2.44
C GLU A 339 -107.34 2.44 3.02
N GLY A 340 -106.28 1.63 3.01
CA GLY A 340 -104.99 2.05 3.55
C GLY A 340 -104.03 0.89 3.83
N TRP A 341 -104.11 -0.19 3.05
CA TRP A 341 -103.11 -1.26 3.07
C TRP A 341 -102.76 -1.61 1.63
N SER A 342 -101.90 -0.82 1.00
CA SER A 342 -101.04 -1.33 -0.05
C SER A 342 -99.73 -0.54 -0.10
N GLN A 343 -98.65 -1.30 -0.28
CA GLN A 343 -97.29 -0.87 -0.60
C GLN A 343 -96.53 -0.13 0.50
N HIS A 344 -95.90 -0.88 1.42
CA HIS A 344 -94.46 -0.71 1.74
C HIS A 344 -93.84 -2.10 1.76
N GLY A 345 -93.28 -2.51 0.61
CA GLY A 345 -92.35 -3.63 0.53
C GLY A 345 -91.04 -3.21 1.16
N GLY A 346 -90.86 -3.54 2.44
CA GLY A 346 -89.58 -3.45 3.14
C GLY A 346 -89.01 -4.85 3.32
N SER A 347 -87.90 -5.11 2.64
CA SER A 347 -87.12 -6.34 2.74
C SER A 347 -86.75 -6.66 4.19
N LEU A 348 -87.27 -7.78 4.70
CA LEU A 348 -86.76 -8.50 5.86
C LEU A 348 -85.49 -9.25 5.45
N GLN A 349 -84.34 -8.58 5.42
CA GLN A 349 -83.04 -9.26 5.39
C GLN A 349 -82.02 -8.51 6.28
N HIS A 350 -81.41 -9.29 7.18
CA HIS A 350 -80.22 -8.99 7.99
C HIS A 350 -80.41 -8.28 9.34
N LEU A 351 -81.20 -8.90 10.22
CA LEU A 351 -80.81 -9.05 11.63
C LEU A 351 -79.75 -10.16 11.72
N ARG A 352 -78.48 -9.83 11.52
CA ARG A 352 -77.30 -10.59 11.97
C ARG A 352 -76.08 -9.69 11.84
N ASP A 353 -75.30 -9.62 12.91
CA ASP A 353 -73.97 -8.99 13.07
C ASP A 353 -73.96 -7.74 13.96
N LEU A 354 -74.17 -7.97 15.26
CA LEU A 354 -73.59 -7.15 16.32
C LEU A 354 -72.09 -7.49 16.43
N PRO A 355 -71.15 -6.57 16.16
CA PRO A 355 -69.80 -6.75 16.65
C PRO A 355 -69.79 -6.42 18.15
N LEU A 356 -69.67 -7.45 18.98
CA LEU A 356 -69.23 -7.33 20.37
C LEU A 356 -67.91 -6.56 20.38
N ARG A 357 -67.98 -5.33 20.86
CA ARG A 357 -66.87 -4.40 21.05
C ARG A 357 -65.90 -5.02 22.07
N ALA A 358 -64.84 -5.66 21.58
CA ALA A 358 -63.72 -6.10 22.40
C ALA A 358 -63.02 -4.85 22.99
N LYS A 359 -63.29 -4.56 24.26
CA LYS A 359 -62.43 -3.71 25.09
C LYS A 359 -61.26 -4.58 25.56
N ALA A 360 -60.12 -4.45 24.90
CA ALA A 360 -58.83 -4.86 25.45
C ALA A 360 -57.75 -3.87 24.98
N MET A 361 -57.45 -2.90 25.84
CA MET A 361 -56.15 -2.21 25.86
C MET A 361 -56.02 -1.44 27.16
N ILE A 362 -55.52 -2.12 28.20
CA ILE A 362 -54.57 -1.57 29.16
C ILE A 362 -53.67 -2.73 29.56
N LEU A 363 -52.40 -2.67 29.16
CA LEU A 363 -51.21 -3.09 29.92
C LEU A 363 -49.98 -2.89 29.05
N ALA A 364 -49.34 -1.72 29.20
CA ALA A 364 -47.94 -1.52 28.86
C ALA A 364 -47.33 -0.68 29.98
N SER A 365 -46.98 -1.35 31.07
CA SER A 365 -45.95 -0.90 31.99
C SER A 365 -45.36 -2.14 32.63
N GLU A 366 -44.13 -2.49 32.27
CA GLU A 366 -43.04 -2.72 33.22
C GLU A 366 -41.75 -3.13 32.52
N ASN A 367 -40.74 -2.31 32.77
CA ASN A 367 -39.31 -2.59 32.82
C ASN A 367 -38.89 -4.07 32.78
N ARG A 368 -38.09 -4.44 31.77
CA ARG A 368 -36.76 -5.05 31.94
C ARG A 368 -35.97 -5.03 30.63
#